data_AF-A0A4P7ZTG4-F1
#
_entry.id   AF-A0A4P7ZTG4-F1
#
_cell.length_a   1.000
_cell.length_b   1.000
_cell.length_c   1.000
_cell.angle_alpha   90.00
_cell.angle_beta   90.00
_cell.angle_gamma   90.00
#
_symmetry.space_group_name_H-M   'P 1'
#
loop_
_entity.id
_entity.type
_entity.pdbx_description
1 polymer ?
#
loop_
_entity_poly.entity_id
_entity_poly.type
_entity_poly.pdbx_seq_one_letter_code
_entity_poly.pdbx_strand_id
1 'polypeptide(L)'
;MEIRFREFDPFNCWIWLRFSNAPGQGERGYIETAFDSWFFLGKLGGFNAENLQVQEEGAELSGMAYDAETAARAMPALMHNMGEMDYRGEWARCWLDLGTSDALALDVLINTLRQLDTDVVEIQELLIGGVNEDWPVEDDPDNLFTSLRDPDA
;
A
#
# COMPACT_ATOMS: atom_id res chain seq x y z
N MET A 1 2.77 9.73 13.62
CA MET A 1 2.28 8.41 13.18
C MET A 1 2.89 7.20 13.91
N GLU A 2 2.07 6.41 14.61
CA GLU A 2 2.37 5.03 15.04
C GLU A 2 2.07 4.04 13.89
N ILE A 3 2.91 3.03 13.67
CA ILE A 3 2.76 2.07 12.57
C ILE A 3 2.67 0.65 13.14
N ARG A 4 1.64 -0.11 12.74
CA ARG A 4 1.44 -1.51 13.17
C ARG A 4 1.00 -2.40 12.01
N PHE A 5 1.52 -3.61 12.01
CA PHE A 5 1.03 -4.70 11.17
C PHE A 5 0.11 -5.59 12.00
N ARG A 6 -1.02 -6.01 11.43
CA ARG A 6 -1.99 -6.94 12.05
C ARG A 6 -2.05 -8.23 11.24
N GLU A 7 -3.23 -8.84 11.08
CA GLU A 7 -3.46 -9.97 10.21
C GLU A 7 -3.27 -9.55 8.74
N PHE A 8 -2.03 -9.58 8.27
CA PHE A 8 -1.66 -9.21 6.90
C PHE A 8 -1.91 -10.37 5.94
N ASP A 9 -2.70 -10.11 4.91
CA ASP A 9 -2.92 -10.98 3.76
C ASP A 9 -2.70 -10.15 2.49
N PRO A 10 -1.65 -10.41 1.69
CA PRO A 10 -1.34 -9.59 0.52
C PRO A 10 -2.44 -9.61 -0.54
N PHE A 11 -3.28 -10.65 -0.60
CA PHE A 11 -4.37 -10.74 -1.58
C PHE A 11 -5.68 -10.12 -1.09
N ASN A 12 -5.73 -9.74 0.18
CA ASN A 12 -6.90 -9.15 0.83
C ASN A 12 -6.46 -8.23 1.98
N CYS A 13 -5.67 -7.20 1.64
CA CYS A 13 -5.06 -6.32 2.61
C CYS A 13 -5.90 -5.07 2.81
N TRP A 14 -6.27 -4.79 4.06
CA TRP A 14 -6.82 -3.48 4.43
C TRP A 14 -5.72 -2.59 5.01
N ILE A 15 -5.60 -1.37 4.50
CA ILE A 15 -4.76 -0.32 5.07
C ILE A 15 -5.67 0.70 5.73
N TRP A 16 -5.36 1.05 6.98
CA TRP A 16 -6.15 1.95 7.80
C TRP A 16 -5.32 3.14 8.26
N LEU A 17 -5.93 4.32 8.21
CA LEU A 17 -5.36 5.56 8.72
C LEU A 17 -6.28 6.12 9.80
N ARG A 18 -5.71 6.50 10.95
CA ARG A 18 -6.40 7.33 11.94
C ARG A 18 -5.75 8.70 12.00
N PHE A 19 -6.55 9.74 11.84
CA PHE A 19 -6.12 11.12 11.90
C PHE A 19 -6.40 11.72 13.28
N SER A 20 -5.77 12.85 13.62
CA SER A 20 -6.10 13.56 14.88
C SER A 20 -7.45 14.26 14.83
N ASN A 21 -7.90 14.60 13.63
CA ASN A 21 -9.19 15.21 13.32
C ASN A 21 -9.67 14.67 11.97
N ALA A 22 -10.98 14.71 11.72
CA ALA A 22 -11.53 14.30 10.42
C ALA A 22 -10.91 15.13 9.28
N PRO A 23 -10.29 14.51 8.27
CA PRO A 23 -9.56 15.25 7.24
C PRO A 23 -10.53 16.02 6.34
N GLY A 24 -10.17 17.26 6.02
CA GLY A 24 -10.86 18.12 5.06
C GLY A 24 -10.61 17.71 3.61
N GLN A 25 -11.38 18.28 2.67
CA GLN A 25 -11.34 17.88 1.26
C GLN A 25 -9.94 18.02 0.62
N GLY A 26 -9.18 19.06 0.98
CA GLY A 26 -7.82 19.24 0.49
C GLY A 26 -6.88 18.13 0.95
N GLU A 27 -6.90 17.81 2.24
CA GLU A 27 -6.08 16.74 2.84
C GLU A 27 -6.43 15.37 2.23
N ARG A 28 -7.72 15.08 2.06
CA ARG A 28 -8.20 13.87 1.39
C ARG A 28 -7.64 13.75 -0.02
N GLY A 29 -7.67 14.82 -0.80
CA GLY A 29 -7.11 14.83 -2.15
C GLY A 29 -5.62 14.46 -2.19
N TYR A 30 -4.82 14.89 -1.21
CA TYR A 30 -3.42 14.47 -1.09
C TYR A 30 -3.27 12.99 -0.71
N ILE A 31 -4.09 12.51 0.22
CA ILE A 31 -4.09 11.10 0.65
C ILE A 31 -4.46 10.19 -0.53
N GLU A 32 -5.58 10.48 -1.20
CA GLU A 32 -6.08 9.73 -2.36
C GLU A 32 -5.03 9.73 -3.49
N THR A 33 -4.48 10.91 -3.82
CA THR A 33 -3.44 11.01 -4.85
C THR A 33 -2.20 10.19 -4.51
N ALA A 34 -1.80 10.13 -3.23
CA ALA A 34 -0.67 9.33 -2.80
C ALA A 34 -0.93 7.82 -3.00
N PHE A 35 -2.11 7.34 -2.61
CA PHE A 35 -2.51 5.95 -2.83
C PHE A 35 -2.64 5.61 -4.32
N ASP A 36 -3.30 6.46 -5.11
CA ASP A 36 -3.45 6.27 -6.56
C ASP A 36 -2.11 6.21 -7.27
N SER A 37 -1.19 7.12 -6.93
CA SER A 37 0.15 7.16 -7.52
C SER A 37 0.98 5.95 -7.13
N TRP A 38 0.96 5.59 -5.84
CA TRP A 38 1.64 4.41 -5.32
C TRP A 38 1.12 3.13 -5.99
N PHE A 39 -0.20 2.94 -6.02
CA PHE A 39 -0.82 1.78 -6.65
C PHE A 39 -0.53 1.73 -8.15
N PHE A 40 -0.61 2.86 -8.86
CA PHE A 40 -0.31 2.91 -10.29
C PHE A 40 1.12 2.44 -10.59
N LEU A 41 2.11 2.90 -9.81
CA LEU A 41 3.49 2.43 -9.94
C LEU A 41 3.60 0.94 -9.63
N GLY A 42 2.96 0.46 -8.56
CA GLY A 42 2.96 -0.95 -8.17
C GLY A 42 2.29 -1.87 -9.20
N LYS A 43 1.21 -1.42 -9.83
CA LYS A 43 0.50 -2.15 -10.90
C LYS A 43 1.37 -2.34 -12.15
N LEU A 44 2.36 -1.47 -12.35
CA LEU A 44 3.33 -1.54 -13.43
C LEU A 44 4.67 -2.18 -13.02
N GLY A 45 4.78 -2.71 -11.79
CA GLY A 45 6.00 -3.37 -11.30
C GLY A 45 7.09 -2.43 -10.80
N GLY A 46 6.74 -1.18 -10.47
CA GLY A 46 7.69 -0.15 -10.05
C GLY A 46 8.40 -0.43 -8.72
N PHE A 47 7.87 -1.36 -7.91
CA PHE A 47 8.45 -1.75 -6.61
C PHE A 47 9.09 -3.14 -6.65
N ASN A 48 9.68 -3.52 -7.78
CA ASN A 48 10.33 -4.82 -7.96
C ASN A 48 11.68 -4.88 -7.24
N ALA A 49 11.74 -5.63 -6.14
CA ALA A 49 12.93 -5.82 -5.35
C ALA A 49 13.99 -6.69 -6.06
N GLU A 50 13.61 -7.52 -7.03
CA GLU A 50 14.56 -8.30 -7.85
C GLU A 50 15.34 -7.45 -8.86
N ASN A 51 14.97 -6.17 -9.06
CA ASN A 51 15.63 -5.30 -10.04
C ASN A 51 16.01 -3.93 -9.46
N LEU A 52 16.59 -3.92 -8.25
CA LEU A 52 17.03 -2.71 -7.54
C LEU A 52 18.49 -2.32 -7.83
N GLN A 53 18.94 -2.46 -9.07
CA GLN A 53 20.35 -2.27 -9.44
C GLN A 53 20.94 -0.92 -8.95
N VAL A 54 20.17 0.17 -9.06
CA VAL A 54 20.61 1.50 -8.61
C VAL A 54 20.78 1.57 -7.10
N GLN A 55 19.91 0.90 -6.34
CA GLN A 55 20.04 0.80 -4.89
C GLN A 55 21.26 -0.05 -4.51
N GLU A 56 21.50 -1.14 -5.23
CA GLU A 56 22.61 -2.07 -4.99
C GLU A 56 23.98 -1.47 -5.30
N GLU A 57 24.07 -0.61 -6.32
CA GLU A 57 25.28 0.15 -6.64
C GLU A 57 25.70 1.09 -5.49
N GLY A 58 24.73 1.60 -4.72
CA GLY A 58 24.98 2.41 -3.53
C GLY A 58 25.56 3.79 -3.86
N ALA A 59 26.76 4.09 -3.35
CA ALA A 59 27.33 5.44 -3.41
C ALA A 59 28.03 5.77 -4.75
N GLU A 60 28.40 4.76 -5.55
CA GLU A 60 29.19 4.93 -6.78
C GLU A 60 28.34 5.00 -8.06
N LEU A 61 27.20 5.69 -8.00
CA LEU A 61 26.27 5.81 -9.15
C LEU A 61 26.87 6.47 -10.40
N SER A 62 27.94 7.24 -10.25
CA SER A 62 28.53 7.99 -11.36
C SER A 62 29.17 7.05 -12.37
N GLY A 63 28.55 6.94 -13.54
CA GLY A 63 29.02 6.05 -14.61
C GLY A 63 28.50 4.61 -14.49
N MET A 64 27.58 4.35 -13.56
CA MET A 64 26.88 3.07 -13.47
C MET A 64 26.21 2.75 -14.82
N ALA A 65 26.47 1.56 -15.34
CA ALA A 65 25.76 1.02 -16.48
C ALA A 65 24.61 0.15 -15.98
N TYR A 66 23.37 0.53 -16.31
CA TYR A 66 22.20 -0.27 -15.97
C TYR A 66 22.14 -1.51 -16.87
N ASP A 67 22.10 -2.70 -16.28
CA ASP A 67 22.10 -3.95 -17.03
C ASP A 67 20.69 -4.34 -17.47
N ALA A 68 20.45 -4.22 -18.78
CA ALA A 68 19.19 -4.58 -19.41
C ALA A 68 18.93 -6.10 -19.41
N GLU A 69 19.96 -6.94 -19.43
CA GLU A 69 19.77 -8.40 -19.39
C GLU A 69 19.31 -8.85 -18.00
N THR A 70 19.91 -8.33 -16.94
CA THR A 70 19.46 -8.58 -15.56
C THR A 70 18.02 -8.09 -15.38
N ALA A 71 17.71 -6.86 -15.82
CA ALA A 71 16.35 -6.33 -15.74
C ALA A 71 15.32 -7.19 -16.49
N ALA A 72 15.68 -7.74 -17.65
CA ALA A 72 14.79 -8.59 -18.44
C ALA A 72 14.57 -9.99 -17.84
N ARG A 73 15.44 -10.44 -16.92
CA ARG A 73 15.31 -11.73 -16.22
C ARG A 73 14.51 -11.63 -14.92
N ALA A 74 14.43 -10.44 -14.32
CA ALA A 74 13.65 -10.22 -13.10
C ALA A 74 12.17 -10.52 -13.31
N MET A 75 11.56 -11.25 -12.39
CA MET A 75 10.13 -11.51 -12.45
C MET A 75 9.36 -10.24 -12.07
N PRO A 76 8.26 -9.88 -12.78
CA PRO A 76 7.47 -8.73 -12.40
C PRO A 76 6.80 -8.90 -11.03
N ALA A 77 6.98 -7.92 -10.14
CA ALA A 77 6.32 -7.80 -8.85
C ALA A 77 5.13 -6.83 -8.96
N LEU A 78 3.92 -7.34 -9.20
CA LEU A 78 2.77 -6.53 -9.63
C LEU A 78 1.69 -6.48 -8.55
N MET A 79 1.17 -5.27 -8.30
CA MET A 79 -0.13 -5.11 -7.63
C MET A 79 -1.27 -5.40 -8.59
N HIS A 80 -2.34 -6.00 -8.09
CA HIS A 80 -3.47 -6.38 -8.93
C HIS A 80 -4.61 -5.37 -8.84
N ASN A 81 -5.04 -5.03 -7.62
CA ASN A 81 -6.24 -4.23 -7.43
C ASN A 81 -6.17 -3.32 -6.20
N MET A 82 -6.94 -2.24 -6.25
CA MET A 82 -7.12 -1.28 -5.17
C MET A 82 -8.56 -0.78 -5.19
N GLY A 83 -9.22 -0.77 -4.03
CA GLY A 83 -10.54 -0.19 -3.85
C GLY A 83 -10.49 1.32 -3.65
N GLU A 84 -11.65 1.96 -3.63
CA GLU A 84 -11.75 3.38 -3.28
C GLU A 84 -11.35 3.62 -1.81
N MET A 85 -10.90 4.86 -1.52
CA MET A 85 -10.62 5.27 -0.15
C MET A 85 -11.93 5.63 0.56
N ASP A 86 -12.23 4.90 1.63
CA ASP A 86 -13.40 5.15 2.48
C ASP A 86 -13.02 6.05 3.66
N TYR A 87 -13.91 6.97 4.03
CA TYR A 87 -13.73 7.86 5.19
C TYR A 87 -14.88 7.78 6.17
N ARG A 88 -14.57 7.67 7.48
CA ARG A 88 -15.55 7.69 8.57
C ARG A 88 -15.00 8.45 9.78
N GLY A 89 -15.39 9.72 9.91
CA GLY A 89 -14.87 10.60 10.96
C GLY A 89 -13.37 10.80 10.82
N GLU A 90 -12.62 10.41 11.85
CA GLU A 90 -11.15 10.46 11.91
C GLU A 90 -10.47 9.25 11.27
N TRP A 91 -11.23 8.30 10.74
CA TRP A 91 -10.66 7.11 10.10
C TRP A 91 -10.79 7.17 8.59
N ALA A 92 -9.78 6.62 7.91
CA ALA A 92 -9.86 6.19 6.53
C ALA A 92 -9.39 4.75 6.37
N ARG A 93 -9.86 4.08 5.31
CA ARG A 93 -9.38 2.75 4.94
C ARG A 93 -9.39 2.55 3.43
N CYS A 94 -8.49 1.70 2.96
CA CYS A 94 -8.43 1.27 1.57
C CYS A 94 -8.16 -0.23 1.51
N TRP A 95 -8.82 -0.92 0.60
CA TRP A 95 -8.61 -2.34 0.33
C TRP A 95 -7.65 -2.53 -0.84
N LEU A 96 -6.74 -3.51 -0.72
CA LEU A 96 -5.70 -3.81 -1.69
C LEU A 96 -5.61 -5.33 -1.95
N ASP A 97 -5.44 -5.67 -3.22
CA ASP A 97 -4.78 -6.91 -3.65
C ASP A 97 -3.38 -6.52 -4.15
N LEU A 98 -2.39 -6.70 -3.26
CA LEU A 98 -0.98 -6.41 -3.50
C LEU A 98 -0.34 -7.39 -4.51
N GLY A 99 -1.03 -8.48 -4.88
CA GLY A 99 -0.59 -9.44 -5.87
C GLY A 99 0.78 -10.03 -5.55
N THR A 100 1.70 -9.92 -6.50
CA THR A 100 3.10 -10.36 -6.35
C THR A 100 4.05 -9.23 -5.96
N SER A 101 3.53 -8.07 -5.54
CA SER A 101 4.35 -6.93 -5.15
C SER A 101 5.26 -7.25 -3.97
N ASP A 102 6.49 -6.77 -4.02
CA ASP A 102 7.46 -6.94 -2.93
C ASP A 102 7.19 -5.97 -1.76
N ALA A 103 7.75 -6.30 -0.60
CA ALA A 103 7.64 -5.50 0.63
C ALA A 103 8.15 -4.06 0.47
N LEU A 104 9.04 -3.81 -0.50
CA LEU A 104 9.50 -2.46 -0.87
C LEU A 104 8.33 -1.50 -1.10
N ALA A 105 7.23 -1.99 -1.69
CA ALA A 105 6.05 -1.18 -1.93
C ALA A 105 5.48 -0.60 -0.62
N LEU A 106 5.45 -1.39 0.45
CA LEU A 106 4.95 -0.96 1.75
C LEU A 106 5.90 0.05 2.40
N ASP A 107 7.21 -0.15 2.29
CA ASP A 107 8.20 0.83 2.78
C ASP A 107 8.06 2.17 2.06
N VAL A 108 7.88 2.16 0.73
CA VAL A 108 7.64 3.40 -0.05
C VAL A 108 6.38 4.09 0.44
N LEU A 109 5.27 3.36 0.58
CA LEU A 109 4.00 3.94 1.08
C LEU A 109 4.15 4.53 2.48
N ILE A 110 4.78 3.79 3.41
CA ILE A 110 5.02 4.25 4.78
C ILE A 110 5.82 5.56 4.78
N ASN A 111 6.88 5.64 3.98
CA ASN A 111 7.70 6.85 3.89
C ASN A 111 6.91 8.02 3.29
N THR A 112 6.11 7.79 2.25
CA THR A 112 5.21 8.79 1.69
C THR A 112 4.21 9.30 2.73
N LEU A 113 3.59 8.41 3.49
CA LEU A 113 2.62 8.76 4.53
C LEU A 113 3.27 9.51 5.70
N ARG A 114 4.52 9.19 6.06
CA ARG A 114 5.26 9.96 7.07
C ARG A 114 5.50 11.41 6.64
N GLN A 115 5.72 11.64 5.35
CA GLN A 115 5.87 13.01 4.85
C GLN A 115 4.51 13.73 4.85
N LEU A 116 3.43 13.05 4.46
CA LEU A 116 2.07 13.60 4.57
C LEU A 116 1.68 13.91 6.03
N ASP A 117 2.05 13.04 6.98
CA ASP A 117 1.89 13.24 8.44
C ASP A 117 2.54 14.56 8.90
N THR A 118 3.67 14.91 8.30
CA THR A 118 4.45 16.09 8.69
C THR A 118 3.92 17.38 8.08
N ASP A 119 3.55 17.35 6.79
CA ASP A 119 3.34 18.57 6.01
C ASP A 119 1.88 18.89 5.68
N VAL A 120 0.99 17.89 5.74
CA VAL A 120 -0.37 18.01 5.17
C VAL A 120 -1.46 17.71 6.19
N VAL A 121 -1.38 16.58 6.88
CA VAL A 121 -2.45 16.09 7.77
C VAL A 121 -1.85 15.26 8.89
N GLU A 122 -2.29 15.44 10.14
CA GLU A 122 -1.74 14.68 11.27
C GLU A 122 -2.29 13.24 11.28
N ILE A 123 -1.44 12.27 10.96
CA ILE A 123 -1.74 10.84 10.98
C ILE A 123 -1.26 10.25 12.31
N GLN A 124 -2.20 9.86 13.15
CA GLN A 124 -1.90 9.25 14.45
C GLN A 124 -1.53 7.78 14.30
N GLU A 125 -2.26 7.02 13.47
CA GLU A 125 -2.03 5.59 13.28
C GLU A 125 -2.08 5.18 11.82
N LEU A 126 -1.16 4.29 11.44
CA LEU A 126 -1.19 3.49 10.22
C LEU A 126 -1.25 2.01 10.60
N LEU A 127 -2.33 1.33 10.21
CA LEU A 127 -2.50 -0.10 10.42
C LEU A 127 -2.50 -0.82 9.07
N ILE A 128 -1.68 -1.85 8.93
CA ILE A 128 -1.57 -2.65 7.71
C ILE A 128 -2.05 -4.07 8.02
N GLY A 129 -3.12 -4.50 7.35
CA GLY A 129 -3.82 -5.76 7.61
C GLY A 129 -4.88 -5.66 8.71
N GLY A 130 -5.60 -6.76 8.90
CA GLY A 130 -6.69 -6.91 9.86
C GLY A 130 -7.91 -6.02 9.56
N VAL A 131 -8.96 -6.20 10.35
CA VAL A 131 -10.21 -5.43 10.26
C VAL A 131 -10.49 -4.78 11.61
N ASN A 132 -10.98 -3.54 11.60
CA ASN A 132 -11.44 -2.88 12.81
C ASN A 132 -12.81 -3.45 13.23
N GLU A 133 -12.93 -3.92 14.47
CA GLU A 133 -14.18 -4.53 14.98
C GLU A 133 -15.38 -3.56 14.91
N ASP A 134 -15.14 -2.26 15.11
CA ASP A 134 -16.13 -1.17 15.10
C ASP A 134 -16.44 -0.62 13.69
N TRP A 135 -15.66 -1.05 12.70
CA TRP A 135 -15.91 -0.76 11.28
C TRP A 135 -15.65 -2.01 10.44
N PRO A 136 -16.56 -3.00 10.51
CA PRO A 136 -16.42 -4.23 9.74
C PRO A 136 -16.45 -3.95 8.25
N VAL A 137 -15.92 -4.92 7.51
CA VAL A 137 -15.98 -4.97 6.06
C VAL A 137 -17.21 -5.80 5.71
N GLU A 138 -18.08 -5.30 4.83
CA GLU A 138 -19.21 -6.09 4.35
C GLU A 138 -18.67 -7.25 3.51
N ASP A 139 -19.22 -8.46 3.71
CA ASP A 139 -18.92 -9.59 2.83
C ASP A 139 -19.53 -9.28 1.47
N ASP A 140 -18.71 -8.72 0.56
CA ASP A 140 -19.11 -8.53 -0.82
C ASP A 140 -19.26 -9.92 -1.49
N PRO A 141 -20.48 -10.29 -1.93
CA PRO A 141 -20.72 -11.60 -2.53
C PRO A 141 -19.99 -11.81 -3.87
N ASP A 142 -19.54 -10.75 -4.53
CA ASP A 142 -18.73 -10.82 -5.76
C ASP A 142 -17.21 -10.85 -5.48
N ASN A 143 -16.82 -10.70 -4.21
CA ASN A 143 -15.43 -10.80 -3.80
C ASN A 143 -15.03 -12.29 -3.76
N LEU A 144 -14.41 -12.73 -4.86
CA LEU A 144 -14.00 -14.13 -5.10
C LEU A 144 -13.22 -14.76 -3.93
N PHE A 145 -12.51 -13.95 -3.14
CA PHE A 145 -11.75 -14.40 -1.97
C PHE A 145 -12.61 -14.66 -0.72
N THR A 146 -13.75 -13.97 -0.58
CA THR A 146 -14.71 -14.21 0.51
C THR A 146 -15.46 -15.53 0.30
N SER A 147 -15.70 -15.90 -0.97
CA SER A 147 -16.36 -17.16 -1.34
C SER A 147 -15.57 -18.44 -1.02
N LEU A 148 -14.28 -18.30 -0.67
CA LEU A 148 -13.37 -19.40 -0.35
C LEU A 148 -13.18 -19.64 1.15
N ARG A 149 -13.81 -18.83 2.02
CA ARG A 149 -13.84 -19.13 3.47
C ARG A 149 -14.81 -20.29 3.68
N ASP A 150 -14.24 -21.48 3.75
CA ASP A 150 -14.94 -22.71 4.10
C ASP A 150 -15.64 -22.53 5.46
N PRO A 151 -16.98 -22.66 5.56
CA PRO A 151 -17.69 -22.49 6.82
C PRO A 151 -17.40 -23.59 7.86
N ASP A 152 -16.62 -24.63 7.49
CA ASP A 152 -16.32 -25.80 8.34
C ASP A 152 -14.81 -26.04 8.60
N ALA A 153 -13.91 -25.06 8.40
CA ALA A 153 -12.47 -25.17 8.70
C ALA A 153 -12.07 -24.67 10.09
#